data_AF-A0A239I0N7-F1
#
_entry.id   AF-A0A239I0N7-F1
#
_cell.length_a   1.000
_cell.length_b   1.000
_cell.length_c   1.000
_cell.angle_alpha   90.00
_cell.angle_beta   90.00
_cell.angle_gamma   90.00
#
_symmetry.space_group_name_H-M   'P 1'
#
loop_
_entity.id
_entity.type
_entity.pdbx_description
1 polymer ?
#
loop_
_entity_poly.entity_id
_entity_poly.type
_entity_poly.pdbx_seq_one_letter_code
_entity_poly.pdbx_strand_id
1 'polypeptide(L)'
;MVKRTDFPGLELEVDPRQQRLEGVVERVAWVVLAAFLMAIAFGLFGRGGPLSDSEAVSADRDIGIEYQRFVRHHTSDTLRIRVDAKADTVRLKVSADYLRRIQIEQVTPPPQRVVMEKGALVYEFNARPGSIHDITFDFMPEGIGSLPGWIALEGRSRLSFEQFVYP
;
A
#
# COMPACT_ATOMS: atom_id res chain seq x y z
N MET A 1 -3.75 -65.36 29.37
CA MET A 1 -2.97 -64.79 30.49
C MET A 1 -1.90 -63.88 29.88
N VAL A 2 -2.21 -62.60 29.69
CA VAL A 2 -1.30 -61.62 29.06
C VAL A 2 -0.82 -60.66 30.15
N LYS A 3 0.49 -60.61 30.35
CA LYS A 3 1.15 -59.83 31.40
C LYS A 3 1.17 -58.36 30.99
N ARG A 4 0.41 -57.52 31.69
CA ARG A 4 0.51 -56.06 31.58
C ARG A 4 1.83 -55.65 32.24
N THR A 5 2.73 -55.06 31.47
CA THR A 5 4.00 -54.51 31.98
C THR A 5 3.70 -53.06 32.40
N ASP A 6 3.60 -52.84 33.70
CA ASP A 6 3.57 -51.50 34.29
C ASP A 6 4.96 -50.87 34.15
N PHE A 7 5.03 -49.75 33.44
CA PHE A 7 6.19 -48.86 33.43
C PHE A 7 5.87 -47.69 34.37
N PRO A 8 6.43 -47.63 35.59
CA PRO A 8 6.23 -46.53 36.50
C PRO A 8 7.25 -45.43 36.16
N GLY A 9 6.79 -44.29 35.64
CA GLY A 9 7.67 -43.13 35.44
C GLY A 9 7.37 -42.20 34.26
N LEU A 10 6.25 -42.37 33.55
CA LEU A 10 5.80 -41.44 32.51
C LEU A 10 4.33 -41.06 32.70
N GLU A 11 3.92 -40.78 33.93
CA GLU A 11 2.72 -39.98 34.16
C GLU A 11 3.10 -38.52 33.86
N LEU A 12 3.12 -38.17 32.57
CA LEU A 12 2.98 -36.78 32.19
C LEU A 12 1.58 -36.39 32.65
N GLU A 13 1.51 -35.70 33.78
CA GLU A 13 0.30 -35.01 34.24
C GLU A 13 0.05 -33.88 33.25
N VAL A 14 -0.50 -34.24 32.09
CA VAL A 14 -0.89 -33.31 31.04
C VAL A 14 -2.13 -32.61 31.55
N ASP A 15 -1.97 -31.35 31.91
CA ASP A 15 -3.05 -30.50 32.41
C ASP A 15 -4.22 -30.50 31.38
N PRO A 16 -5.43 -30.97 31.75
CA PRO A 16 -6.55 -31.11 30.82
C PRO A 16 -7.04 -29.76 30.26
N ARG A 17 -6.57 -28.63 30.80
CA ARG A 17 -6.81 -27.29 30.23
C ARG A 17 -5.95 -27.00 29.00
N GLN A 18 -4.74 -27.57 28.91
CA GLN A 18 -3.83 -27.39 27.76
C GLN A 18 -4.35 -28.14 26.51
N GLN A 19 -4.86 -29.36 26.66
CA GLN A 19 -5.44 -30.13 25.54
C GLN A 19 -6.64 -29.43 24.85
N ARG A 20 -7.45 -28.67 25.60
CA ARG A 20 -8.61 -27.96 25.02
C ARG A 20 -8.20 -26.71 24.26
N LEU A 21 -7.16 -26.01 24.72
CA LEU A 21 -6.63 -24.83 24.05
C LEU A 21 -5.93 -25.22 22.75
N GLU A 22 -5.16 -26.31 22.75
CA GLU A 22 -4.50 -26.85 21.56
C GLU A 22 -5.51 -27.16 20.44
N GLY A 23 -6.61 -27.84 20.76
CA GLY A 23 -7.63 -28.18 19.76
C GLY A 23 -8.43 -26.98 19.22
N VAL A 24 -8.64 -25.94 20.05
CA VAL A 24 -9.28 -24.70 19.58
C VAL A 24 -8.31 -23.90 18.72
N VAL A 25 -7.04 -23.79 19.10
CA VAL A 25 -6.00 -23.10 18.33
C VAL A 25 -5.80 -23.77 16.98
N GLU A 26 -5.77 -25.11 16.92
CA GLU A 26 -5.63 -25.84 15.66
C GLU A 26 -6.83 -25.59 14.72
N ARG A 27 -8.06 -25.67 15.24
CA ARG A 27 -9.26 -25.39 14.44
C ARG A 27 -9.30 -23.94 13.98
N VAL A 28 -8.95 -22.99 14.84
CA VAL A 28 -8.87 -21.57 14.49
C VAL A 28 -7.79 -21.35 13.42
N ALA A 29 -6.61 -21.97 13.55
CA ALA A 29 -5.54 -21.89 12.57
C ALA A 29 -5.99 -22.43 11.20
N TRP A 30 -6.68 -23.57 11.16
CA TRP A 30 -7.24 -24.12 9.92
C TRP A 30 -8.31 -23.24 9.30
N VAL A 31 -9.20 -22.66 10.11
CA VAL A 31 -10.22 -21.72 9.62
C VAL A 31 -9.57 -20.46 9.06
N VAL A 32 -8.56 -19.91 9.75
CA VAL A 32 -7.80 -18.74 9.28
C VAL A 32 -7.05 -19.06 7.98
N LEU A 33 -6.40 -20.23 7.88
CA LEU A 33 -5.72 -20.67 6.67
C LEU A 33 -6.69 -20.83 5.50
N ALA A 34 -7.83 -21.50 5.71
CA ALA A 34 -8.85 -21.69 4.68
C ALA A 34 -9.43 -20.34 4.21
N ALA A 35 -9.69 -19.42 5.15
CA ALA A 35 -10.14 -18.06 4.83
C ALA A 35 -9.07 -17.29 4.02
N PHE A 36 -7.79 -17.42 4.37
CA PHE A 36 -6.69 -16.77 3.66
C PHE A 36 -6.55 -17.30 2.24
N LEU A 37 -6.63 -18.62 2.05
CA LEU A 37 -6.62 -19.25 0.72
C LEU A 37 -7.81 -18.81 -0.14
N MET A 38 -9.02 -18.73 0.44
CA MET A 38 -10.18 -18.20 -0.27
C MET A 38 -9.96 -16.74 -0.67
N ALA A 39 -9.45 -15.89 0.23
CA ALA A 39 -9.18 -14.49 -0.08
C ALA A 39 -8.16 -14.34 -1.22
N ILE A 40 -7.10 -15.14 -1.24
CA ILE A 40 -6.13 -15.19 -2.35
C ILE A 40 -6.82 -15.65 -3.65
N ALA A 41 -7.65 -16.69 -3.60
CA ALA A 41 -8.37 -17.21 -4.76
C ALA A 41 -9.36 -16.20 -5.36
N PHE A 42 -10.02 -15.40 -4.51
CA PHE A 42 -10.87 -14.28 -4.92
C PHE A 42 -10.08 -13.03 -5.34
N GLY A 43 -8.75 -13.07 -5.31
CA GLY A 43 -7.90 -11.97 -5.77
C GLY A 43 -7.86 -10.78 -4.82
N LEU A 44 -8.29 -10.93 -3.56
CA LEU A 44 -8.36 -9.81 -2.59
C LEU A 44 -7.01 -9.10 -2.40
N PHE A 45 -5.91 -9.87 -2.46
CA PHE A 45 -4.53 -9.41 -2.32
C PHE A 45 -3.76 -9.26 -3.64
N GLY A 46 -4.41 -9.53 -4.78
CA GLY A 46 -3.80 -9.40 -6.11
C GLY A 46 -3.62 -7.95 -6.54
N ARG A 47 -2.92 -7.73 -7.66
CA ARG A 47 -2.85 -6.42 -8.34
C ARG A 47 -4.27 -6.07 -8.82
N GLY A 48 -4.85 -4.97 -8.34
CA GLY A 48 -6.26 -4.64 -8.59
C GLY A 48 -7.27 -5.24 -7.59
N GLY A 49 -6.78 -5.81 -6.48
CA GLY A 49 -7.63 -6.31 -5.39
C GLY A 49 -7.96 -5.22 -4.37
N PRO A 50 -9.14 -5.23 -3.74
CA PRO A 50 -9.60 -4.17 -2.83
C PRO A 50 -8.76 -3.98 -1.56
N LEU A 51 -7.89 -4.93 -1.20
CA LEU A 51 -6.92 -4.74 -0.10
C LEU A 51 -5.58 -4.14 -0.57
N SER A 52 -5.27 -4.26 -1.86
CA SER A 52 -4.04 -3.75 -2.46
C SER A 52 -4.24 -2.36 -3.06
N ASP A 53 -5.41 -2.09 -3.65
CA ASP A 53 -5.81 -0.76 -4.09
C ASP A 53 -6.15 0.13 -2.89
N SER A 54 -5.60 1.34 -2.88
CA SER A 54 -5.94 2.35 -1.91
C SER A 54 -6.20 3.66 -2.62
N GLU A 55 -7.29 4.31 -2.22
CA GLU A 55 -7.62 5.67 -2.62
C GLU A 55 -7.54 6.57 -1.39
N ALA A 56 -6.87 7.72 -1.51
CA ALA A 56 -6.90 8.76 -0.50
C ALA A 56 -7.31 10.09 -1.14
N VAL A 57 -8.07 10.89 -0.41
CA VAL A 57 -8.57 12.19 -0.87
C VAL A 57 -8.21 13.25 0.17
N SER A 58 -7.77 14.41 -0.31
CA SER A 58 -7.49 15.57 0.56
C SER A 58 -8.73 16.08 1.29
N ALA A 59 -8.52 16.76 2.42
CA ALA A 59 -9.59 17.41 3.17
C ALA A 59 -10.39 18.42 2.31
N ASP A 60 -9.69 19.08 1.39
CA ASP A 60 -10.24 20.08 0.47
C ASP A 60 -10.98 19.45 -0.75
N ARG A 61 -10.95 18.11 -0.88
CA ARG A 61 -11.55 17.30 -1.96
C ARG A 61 -11.14 17.67 -3.38
N ASP A 62 -10.03 18.36 -3.53
CA ASP A 62 -9.55 18.84 -4.83
C ASP A 62 -8.30 18.12 -5.33
N ILE A 63 -7.74 17.24 -4.51
CA ILE A 63 -6.77 16.22 -4.92
C ILE A 63 -7.11 14.87 -4.32
N GLY A 64 -7.04 13.83 -5.15
CA GLY A 64 -7.12 12.43 -4.79
C GLY A 64 -5.95 11.64 -5.38
N ILE A 65 -5.63 10.51 -4.77
CA ILE A 65 -4.56 9.61 -5.18
C ILE A 65 -5.05 8.17 -5.16
N GLU A 66 -4.78 7.45 -6.23
CA GLU A 66 -5.02 6.02 -6.40
C GLU A 66 -3.65 5.33 -6.51
N TYR A 67 -3.41 4.35 -5.63
CA TYR A 67 -2.11 3.67 -5.55
C TYR A 67 -2.22 2.24 -5.02
N GLN A 68 -1.23 1.42 -5.35
CA GLN A 68 -1.06 0.10 -4.75
C GLN A 68 -0.35 0.23 -3.40
N ARG A 69 -0.90 -0.35 -2.33
CA ARG A 69 -0.28 -0.39 -0.99
C ARG A 69 0.97 -1.26 -0.96
N PHE A 70 1.04 -2.27 -1.82
CA PHE A 70 2.16 -3.19 -1.91
C PHE A 70 2.74 -3.14 -3.31
N VAL A 71 3.98 -2.65 -3.42
CA VAL A 71 4.70 -2.51 -4.69
C VAL A 71 5.92 -3.42 -4.68
N ARG A 72 6.38 -3.83 -5.86
CA ARG A 72 7.53 -4.74 -5.98
C ARG A 72 8.81 -3.97 -6.24
N HIS A 73 9.89 -4.40 -5.61
CA HIS A 73 11.23 -3.90 -5.89
C HIS A 73 11.58 -4.12 -7.37
N HIS A 74 12.20 -3.13 -8.01
CA HIS A 74 12.58 -3.19 -9.42
C HIS A 74 11.48 -3.59 -10.41
N THR A 75 10.21 -3.32 -10.07
CA THR A 75 9.07 -3.53 -10.96
C THR A 75 8.33 -2.22 -11.16
N SER A 76 8.00 -1.92 -12.41
CA SER A 76 7.20 -0.74 -12.77
C SER A 76 5.80 -0.82 -12.14
N ASP A 77 5.42 0.27 -11.48
CA ASP A 77 4.10 0.50 -10.93
C ASP A 77 3.63 1.93 -11.20
N THR A 78 2.36 2.18 -10.95
CA THR A 78 1.70 3.42 -11.33
C THR A 78 1.06 4.10 -10.13
N LEU A 79 1.29 5.40 -10.01
CA LEU A 79 0.66 6.30 -9.05
C LEU A 79 -0.25 7.27 -9.82
N ARG A 80 -1.56 7.16 -9.64
CA ARG A 80 -2.52 8.03 -10.32
C ARG A 80 -3.04 9.09 -9.37
N ILE A 81 -2.97 10.34 -9.80
CA ILE A 81 -3.35 11.51 -9.03
C ILE A 81 -4.44 12.22 -9.79
N ARG A 82 -5.60 12.34 -9.16
CA ARG A 82 -6.75 13.06 -9.70
C ARG A 82 -6.80 14.45 -9.09
N VAL A 83 -6.79 15.48 -9.93
CA VAL A 83 -6.81 16.88 -9.50
C VAL A 83 -8.04 17.58 -10.05
N ASP A 84 -8.77 18.27 -9.17
CA ASP A 84 -9.76 19.27 -9.56
C ASP A 84 -9.06 20.62 -9.78
N ALA A 85 -8.87 20.97 -11.06
CA ALA A 85 -8.17 22.18 -11.44
C ALA A 85 -9.04 23.41 -11.22
N LYS A 86 -8.66 24.27 -10.28
CA LYS A 86 -9.33 25.57 -10.04
C LYS A 86 -8.73 26.74 -10.85
N ALA A 87 -7.62 26.51 -11.54
CA ALA A 87 -6.88 27.49 -12.31
C ALA A 87 -6.32 26.84 -13.60
N ASP A 88 -5.80 27.67 -14.51
CA ASP A 88 -5.19 27.22 -15.77
C ASP A 88 -3.85 26.48 -15.57
N THR A 89 -3.31 26.54 -14.36
CA THR A 89 -2.06 25.85 -13.99
C THR A 89 -2.25 25.09 -12.69
N VAL A 90 -1.91 23.81 -12.72
CA VAL A 90 -1.88 22.93 -11.55
C VAL A 90 -0.44 22.81 -11.08
N ARG A 91 -0.16 23.21 -9.85
CA ARG A 91 1.15 23.06 -9.19
C ARG A 91 1.07 21.95 -8.16
N LEU A 92 1.46 20.75 -8.57
CA LEU A 92 1.44 19.53 -7.76
C LEU A 92 2.78 19.38 -7.03
N LYS A 93 2.75 19.41 -5.70
CA LYS A 93 3.91 19.12 -4.84
C LYS A 93 3.92 17.65 -4.51
N VAL A 94 5.06 17.00 -4.73
CA VAL A 94 5.32 15.60 -4.36
C VAL A 94 6.54 15.54 -3.46
N SER A 95 6.44 14.82 -2.35
CA SER A 95 7.50 14.75 -1.34
C SER A 95 8.83 14.27 -1.92
N ALA A 96 9.91 15.02 -1.68
CA ALA A 96 11.23 14.66 -2.20
C ALA A 96 11.79 13.38 -1.56
N ASP A 97 11.41 13.07 -0.31
CA ASP A 97 11.81 11.83 0.37
C ASP A 97 11.28 10.58 -0.32
N TYR A 98 10.02 10.61 -0.77
CA TYR A 98 9.42 9.54 -1.56
C TYR A 98 10.12 9.41 -2.91
N LEU A 99 10.28 10.54 -3.62
CA LEU A 99 10.91 10.59 -4.95
C LEU A 99 12.38 10.17 -4.95
N ARG A 100 13.08 10.24 -3.81
CA ARG A 100 14.46 9.76 -3.67
C ARG A 100 14.59 8.24 -3.55
N ARG A 101 13.49 7.52 -3.34
CA ARG A 101 13.47 6.06 -3.12
C ARG A 101 12.85 5.30 -4.29
N ILE A 102 12.49 6.03 -5.33
CA ILE A 102 11.91 5.50 -6.56
C ILE A 102 12.62 6.11 -7.76
N GLN A 103 12.65 5.37 -8.84
CA GLN A 103 13.03 5.86 -10.16
C GLN A 103 11.74 6.24 -10.89
N ILE A 104 11.58 7.53 -11.24
CA ILE A 104 10.46 7.94 -12.11
C ILE A 104 10.79 7.51 -13.54
N GLU A 105 9.93 6.70 -14.13
CA GLU A 105 10.05 6.24 -15.51
C GLU A 105 9.34 7.22 -16.46
N GLN A 106 8.12 7.61 -16.12
CA GLN A 106 7.30 8.48 -16.94
C GLN A 106 6.29 9.28 -16.09
N VAL A 107 5.96 10.49 -16.56
CA VAL A 107 4.84 11.28 -16.02
C VAL A 107 3.92 11.66 -17.18
N THR A 108 2.63 11.32 -17.04
CA THR A 108 1.61 11.54 -18.07
C THR A 108 0.43 12.32 -17.49
N PRO A 109 0.05 13.49 -18.04
CA PRO A 109 0.73 14.21 -19.13
C PRO A 109 2.13 14.70 -18.70
N PRO A 110 3.02 15.03 -19.65
CA PRO A 110 4.32 15.59 -19.31
C PRO A 110 4.14 16.97 -18.62
N PRO A 111 4.85 17.23 -17.51
CA PRO A 111 4.84 18.53 -16.85
C PRO A 111 5.52 19.59 -17.72
N GLN A 112 5.04 20.82 -17.64
CA GLN A 112 5.70 21.97 -18.28
C GLN A 112 7.00 22.34 -17.58
N ARG A 113 7.02 22.21 -16.26
CA ARG A 113 8.14 22.59 -15.42
C ARG A 113 8.19 21.71 -14.19
N VAL A 114 9.40 21.42 -13.74
CA VAL A 114 9.67 20.76 -12.46
C VAL A 114 10.60 21.65 -11.65
N VAL A 115 10.20 22.00 -10.43
CA VAL A 115 10.95 22.91 -9.55
C VAL A 115 11.13 22.27 -8.18
N MET A 116 12.35 22.32 -7.65
CA MET A 116 12.62 21.93 -6.27
C MET A 116 12.15 23.03 -5.31
N GLU A 117 11.27 22.70 -4.36
CA GLU A 117 10.77 23.65 -3.36
C GLU A 117 10.64 22.97 -1.99
N LYS A 118 11.39 23.45 -0.99
CA LYS A 118 11.27 23.10 0.45
C LYS A 118 10.89 21.62 0.72
N GLY A 119 11.74 20.68 0.30
CA GLY A 119 11.55 19.25 0.57
C GLY A 119 10.54 18.54 -0.34
N ALA A 120 10.13 19.17 -1.44
CA ALA A 120 9.28 18.60 -2.46
C ALA A 120 9.75 18.98 -3.87
N LEU A 121 9.35 18.18 -4.86
CA LEU A 121 9.35 18.58 -6.26
C LEU A 121 7.96 19.10 -6.60
N VAL A 122 7.91 20.26 -7.24
CA VAL A 122 6.70 20.89 -7.76
C VAL A 122 6.64 20.63 -9.25
N TYR A 123 5.61 19.91 -9.69
CA TYR A 123 5.29 19.65 -11.07
C TYR A 123 4.20 20.61 -11.53
N GLU A 124 4.47 21.36 -12.58
CA GLU A 124 3.53 22.33 -13.15
C GLU A 124 2.90 21.76 -14.40
N PHE A 125 1.57 21.69 -14.41
CA PHE A 125 0.79 21.19 -15.53
C PHE A 125 -0.15 22.29 -16.03
N ASN A 126 -0.32 22.36 -17.35
CA ASN A 126 -1.44 23.08 -17.92
C ASN A 126 -2.72 22.37 -17.55
N ALA A 127 -3.71 23.14 -17.13
CA ALA A 127 -5.04 22.65 -16.85
C ALA A 127 -6.09 23.62 -17.39
N ARG A 128 -7.34 23.16 -17.44
CA ARG A 128 -8.50 24.03 -17.63
C ARG A 128 -9.31 24.12 -16.33
N PRO A 129 -9.65 25.32 -15.84
CA PRO A 129 -10.47 25.49 -14.66
C PRO A 129 -11.78 24.71 -14.76
N GLY A 130 -12.18 24.05 -13.67
CA GLY A 130 -13.42 23.27 -13.59
C GLY A 130 -13.36 21.93 -14.30
N SER A 131 -12.17 21.44 -14.67
CA SER A 131 -12.01 20.09 -15.22
C SER A 131 -11.10 19.21 -14.36
N ILE A 132 -11.48 17.93 -14.30
CA ILE A 132 -10.73 16.89 -13.60
C ILE A 132 -9.55 16.47 -14.47
N HIS A 133 -8.35 16.52 -13.89
CA HIS A 133 -7.11 16.11 -14.54
C HIS A 133 -6.56 14.87 -13.87
N ASP A 134 -6.33 13.83 -14.66
CA ASP A 134 -5.61 12.64 -14.24
C ASP A 134 -4.12 12.82 -14.57
N ILE A 135 -3.28 12.74 -13.55
CA ILE A 135 -1.83 12.78 -13.65
C ILE A 135 -1.30 11.43 -13.17
N THR A 136 -0.58 10.76 -14.05
CA THR A 136 -0.05 9.41 -13.83
C THR A 136 1.47 9.48 -13.71
N PHE A 137 2.02 8.93 -12.65
CA PHE A 137 3.45 8.71 -12.48
C PHE A 137 3.72 7.22 -12.60
N ASP A 138 4.46 6.82 -13.62
CA ASP A 138 5.02 5.49 -13.74
C ASP A 138 6.40 5.50 -13.08
N PHE A 139 6.63 4.56 -12.17
CA PHE A 139 7.81 4.55 -11.34
C PHE A 139 8.23 3.13 -10.98
N MET A 140 9.49 2.99 -10.61
CA MET A 140 10.07 1.75 -10.14
C MET A 140 10.71 1.95 -8.75
N PRO A 141 10.29 1.21 -7.72
CA PRO A 141 10.92 1.29 -6.40
C PRO A 141 12.39 0.82 -6.41
N GLU A 142 13.28 1.56 -5.74
CA GLU A 142 14.72 1.26 -5.69
C GLU A 142 15.17 0.53 -4.42
N GLY A 143 14.35 0.53 -3.36
CA GLY A 143 14.68 -0.13 -2.09
C GLY A 143 13.48 -0.85 -1.45
N ILE A 144 13.76 -1.81 -0.57
CA ILE A 144 12.77 -2.63 0.13
C ILE A 144 12.33 -1.95 1.44
N GLY A 145 11.06 -2.10 1.81
CA GLY A 145 10.48 -1.64 3.08
C GLY A 145 9.43 -0.54 2.93
N SER A 146 9.16 0.20 4.02
CA SER A 146 8.18 1.29 4.01
C SER A 146 8.62 2.45 3.12
N LEU A 147 7.67 2.90 2.31
CA LEU A 147 7.76 4.00 1.37
C LEU A 147 6.64 5.01 1.66
N PRO A 148 6.78 5.83 2.71
CA PRO A 148 5.83 6.91 2.99
C PRO A 148 6.02 8.05 2.00
N GLY A 149 4.91 8.68 1.61
CA GLY A 149 4.89 9.82 0.70
C GLY A 149 3.78 10.79 1.03
N TRP A 150 3.88 11.99 0.46
CA TRP A 150 2.78 12.94 0.49
C TRP A 150 2.73 13.75 -0.80
N ILE A 151 1.52 14.15 -1.16
CA ILE A 151 1.24 15.09 -2.25
C ILE A 151 0.42 16.27 -1.73
N ALA A 152 0.52 17.41 -2.41
CA ALA A 152 -0.30 18.57 -2.11
C ALA A 152 -0.46 19.45 -3.35
N LEU A 153 -1.57 20.16 -3.43
CA LEU A 153 -1.69 21.30 -4.33
C LEU A 153 -1.16 22.55 -3.63
N GLU A 154 -0.66 23.50 -4.40
CA GLU A 154 -0.14 24.74 -3.82
C GLU A 154 -1.18 25.46 -2.96
N GLY A 155 -0.77 25.82 -1.73
CA GLY A 155 -1.64 26.50 -0.77
C GLY A 155 -2.69 25.61 -0.09
N ARG A 156 -2.68 24.29 -0.34
CA ARG A 156 -3.69 23.35 0.18
C ARG A 156 -3.11 22.32 1.15
N SER A 157 -4.01 21.57 1.76
CA SER A 157 -3.69 20.52 2.72
C SER A 157 -2.86 19.39 2.08
N ARG A 158 -1.92 18.84 2.84
CA ARG A 158 -1.14 17.66 2.41
C ARG A 158 -2.01 16.40 2.48
N LEU A 159 -1.95 15.59 1.44
CA LEU A 159 -2.48 14.24 1.39
C LEU A 159 -1.32 13.26 1.56
N SER A 160 -1.31 12.53 2.67
CA SER A 160 -0.26 11.55 2.97
C SER A 160 -0.71 10.15 2.55
N PHE A 161 0.24 9.34 2.10
CA PHE A 161 0.03 7.95 1.72
C PHE A 161 1.25 7.11 2.09
N GLU A 162 1.08 5.80 2.17
CA GLU A 162 2.17 4.87 2.48
C GLU A 162 2.07 3.62 1.61
N GLN A 163 3.20 3.22 1.05
CA GLN A 163 3.38 1.97 0.34
C GLN A 163 4.40 1.10 1.06
N PHE A 164 4.34 -0.21 0.83
CA PHE A 164 5.33 -1.16 1.29
C PHE A 164 5.96 -1.85 0.08
N VAL A 165 7.27 -1.70 -0.07
CA VAL A 165 8.05 -2.33 -1.14
C VAL A 165 8.51 -3.70 -0.65
N TYR A 166 8.13 -4.76 -1.37
CA TYR A 166 8.59 -6.12 -1.12
C TYR A 166 9.49 -6.63 -2.26
N PRO A 167 10.34 -7.65 -1.99
CA PRO A 167 11.24 -8.23 -3.00
C PRO A 167 10.50 -8.81 -4.22
#